data_AF-H0H1L9-F1
#
_entry.id   AF-H0H1L9-F1
#
_cell.length_a   1.000
_cell.length_b   1.000
_cell.length_c   1.000
_cell.angle_alpha   90.00
_cell.angle_beta   90.00
_cell.angle_gamma   90.00
#
_symmetry.space_group_name_H-M   'P 1'
#
loop_
_entity.id
_entity.type
_entity.pdbx_description
1 polymer ?
#
loop_
_entity_poly.entity_id
_entity_poly.type
_entity_poly.pdbx_seq_one_letter_code
_entity_poly.pdbx_strand_id
1 'polypeptide(L)'
;MDSKGMFTDYEIICRTNLPSFHKRVSRVRRRYSDFEYFRKCLIKEISMLNHPKVMVPHLPGKILLSNRFSNEIIEERRQGLNTWMQSVAGHPLLQSGSKVLVRFIETEKFVG
;
A
#
# COMPACT_ATOMS: atom_id res chain seq x y z
N MET A 1 -6.16 29.29 -11.80
CA MET A 1 -5.15 28.22 -11.73
C MET A 1 -5.90 26.90 -11.70
N ASP A 2 -5.88 26.17 -12.81
CA ASP A 2 -6.64 24.93 -12.96
C ASP A 2 -6.10 23.85 -12.02
N SER A 3 -6.88 23.54 -10.98
CA SER A 3 -6.60 22.48 -10.00
C SER A 3 -6.88 21.06 -10.55
N LYS A 4 -7.06 20.92 -11.87
CA LYS A 4 -7.20 19.65 -12.57
C LYS A 4 -5.87 18.89 -12.55
N GLY A 5 -5.67 18.11 -11.48
CA GLY A 5 -4.51 17.24 -11.34
C GLY A 5 -3.84 17.28 -9.98
N MET A 6 -4.37 18.01 -8.99
CA MET A 6 -3.78 18.00 -7.65
C MET A 6 -4.06 16.66 -6.94
N PHE A 7 -3.00 16.03 -6.43
CA PHE A 7 -3.08 14.77 -5.67
C PHE A 7 -2.06 14.77 -4.53
N THR A 8 -2.34 13.96 -3.52
CA THR A 8 -1.40 13.65 -2.45
C THR A 8 -0.95 12.20 -2.62
N ASP A 9 0.35 11.98 -2.50
CA ASP A 9 0.98 10.67 -2.41
C ASP A 9 1.82 10.57 -1.14
N TYR A 10 2.18 9.33 -0.79
CA TYR A 10 2.88 8.98 0.44
C TYR A 10 4.14 8.22 0.09
N GLU A 11 5.27 8.56 0.73
CA GLU A 11 6.50 7.79 0.59
C GLU A 11 6.41 6.51 1.43
N ILE A 12 6.75 5.38 0.80
CA ILE A 12 6.97 4.11 1.46
C ILE A 12 8.47 3.83 1.42
N ILE A 13 9.08 3.63 2.59
CA ILE A 13 10.46 3.19 2.73
C ILE A 13 10.44 1.81 3.35
N CYS A 14 10.99 0.82 2.64
CA CYS A 14 11.14 -0.54 3.14
C CYS A 14 12.62 -0.92 3.20
N ARG A 15 13.02 -1.57 4.29
CA ARG A 15 14.33 -2.20 4.45
C ARG A 15 14.09 -3.66 4.80
N THR A 16 14.68 -4.58 4.04
CA THR A 16 14.45 -6.02 4.21
C THR A 16 15.63 -6.82 3.68
N ASN A 17 15.78 -8.04 4.18
CA ASN A 17 16.69 -9.06 3.67
C ASN A 17 15.93 -10.35 3.29
N LEU A 18 14.60 -10.28 3.21
CA LEU A 18 13.76 -11.41 2.85
C LEU A 18 14.06 -11.86 1.40
N PRO A 19 14.12 -13.17 1.13
CA PRO A 19 14.51 -13.70 -0.19
C PRO A 19 13.50 -13.41 -1.30
N SER A 20 12.27 -13.00 -0.96
CA SER A 20 11.23 -12.61 -1.91
C SER A 20 11.46 -11.22 -2.52
N PHE A 21 12.33 -10.40 -1.93
CA PHE A 21 12.65 -9.05 -2.38
C PHE A 21 13.95 -9.02 -3.18
N HIS A 22 14.01 -8.13 -4.18
CA HIS A 22 15.17 -7.96 -5.05
C HIS A 22 16.11 -6.86 -4.54
N LYS A 23 15.63 -5.97 -3.67
CA LYS A 23 16.38 -4.82 -3.14
C LYS A 23 16.39 -4.84 -1.62
N ARG A 24 17.55 -4.52 -1.03
CA ARG A 24 17.68 -4.37 0.43
C ARG A 24 16.94 -3.14 0.97
N VAL A 25 16.87 -2.09 0.16
CA VAL A 25 16.19 -0.83 0.48
C VAL A 25 15.37 -0.39 -0.73
N SER A 26 14.09 -0.10 -0.50
CA SER A 26 13.18 0.43 -1.51
C SER A 26 12.54 1.73 -1.02
N ARG A 27 12.45 2.72 -1.90
CA ARG A 27 11.76 4.00 -1.67
C ARG A 27 10.85 4.26 -2.85
N VAL A 28 9.55 4.28 -2.61
CA VAL A 28 8.53 4.46 -3.66
C VAL A 28 7.45 5.42 -3.17
N ARG A 29 6.73 6.06 -4.09
CA ARG A 29 5.60 6.92 -3.76
C ARG A 29 4.29 6.30 -4.22
N ARG A 30 3.27 6.38 -3.39
CA ARG A 30 1.94 5.77 -3.64
C ARG A 30 0.83 6.74 -3.27
N ARG A 31 -0.14 6.90 -4.17
CA ARG A 31 -1.41 7.57 -3.86
C ARG A 31 -2.30 6.63 -3.06
N TYR A 32 -3.26 7.19 -2.32
CA TYR A 32 -4.28 6.39 -1.64
C TYR A 32 -5.00 5.41 -2.60
N SER A 33 -5.30 5.84 -3.82
CA SER A 33 -5.88 4.97 -4.87
C SER A 33 -5.01 3.77 -5.22
N ASP A 34 -3.69 3.90 -5.12
CA ASP A 34 -2.76 2.80 -5.40
C ASP A 34 -2.82 1.76 -4.28
N PHE A 35 -3.02 2.19 -3.02
CA PHE A 35 -3.30 1.29 -1.90
C PHE A 35 -4.64 0.57 -2.08
N GLU A 36 -5.68 1.26 -2.55
CA GLU A 36 -6.98 0.62 -2.84
C GLU A 36 -6.85 -0.47 -3.90
N TYR A 37 -6.13 -0.16 -4.98
CA TYR A 37 -5.86 -1.13 -6.04
C TYR A 37 -4.99 -2.29 -5.53
N PHE A 38 -3.94 -1.99 -4.77
CA PHE A 38 -3.08 -2.99 -4.14
C PHE A 38 -3.86 -3.96 -3.27
N ARG A 39 -4.74 -3.46 -2.40
CA ARG A 39 -5.59 -4.29 -1.55
C ARG A 39 -6.46 -5.26 -2.36
N LYS A 40 -7.03 -4.81 -3.48
CA LYS A 40 -7.82 -5.68 -4.38
C LYS A 40 -6.96 -6.77 -5.01
N CYS A 41 -5.78 -6.42 -5.52
CA CYS A 41 -4.83 -7.39 -6.10
C CYS A 41 -4.36 -8.41 -5.07
N LEU A 42 -4.07 -7.96 -3.84
CA LEU A 42 -3.59 -8.81 -2.77
C LEU A 42 -4.64 -9.82 -2.32
N ILE A 43 -5.90 -9.39 -2.13
CA ILE A 43 -7.01 -10.30 -1.80
C ILE A 43 -7.19 -11.36 -2.91
N LYS A 44 -7.12 -10.94 -4.19
CA LYS A 44 -7.19 -11.87 -5.32
C LYS A 44 -6.04 -12.89 -5.29
N GLU A 45 -4.81 -12.45 -5.04
CA GLU A 45 -3.64 -13.35 -4.94
C GLU A 45 -3.78 -14.34 -3.77
N ILE A 46 -4.18 -13.89 -2.59
CA ILE A 46 -4.41 -14.74 -1.40
C ILE A 46 -5.46 -15.83 -1.71
N SER A 47 -6.53 -15.47 -2.42
CA SER A 47 -7.55 -16.42 -2.85
C SER A 47 -7.01 -17.47 -3.82
N MET A 48 -6.03 -17.13 -4.66
CA MET A 48 -5.40 -18.07 -5.62
C MET A 48 -4.36 -18.98 -4.95
N LEU A 49 -3.72 -18.52 -3.86
CA LEU A 49 -2.71 -19.29 -3.12
C LEU A 49 -3.30 -20.28 -2.10
N ASN A 50 -4.63 -20.51 -2.10
CA ASN A 50 -5.33 -21.35 -1.12
C ASN A 50 -5.02 -20.98 0.34
N HIS A 51 -4.93 -19.68 0.64
CA HIS A 51 -4.77 -19.16 1.99
C HIS A 51 -6.08 -18.52 2.52
N PRO A 52 -7.19 -19.28 2.65
CA PRO A 52 -8.51 -18.70 2.93
C PRO A 52 -8.63 -18.03 4.32
N LYS A 53 -7.66 -18.26 5.21
CA LYS A 53 -7.64 -17.68 6.57
C LYS A 53 -6.91 -16.34 6.66
N VAL A 54 -6.18 -15.92 5.62
CA VAL A 54 -5.46 -14.64 5.64
C VAL A 54 -6.44 -13.52 5.32
N MET A 55 -6.76 -12.69 6.31
CA MET A 55 -7.63 -11.54 6.15
C MET A 55 -6.81 -10.27 5.95
N VAL A 56 -7.11 -9.51 4.90
CA VAL A 56 -6.46 -8.22 4.64
C VAL A 56 -7.26 -7.11 5.33
N PRO A 57 -6.67 -6.35 6.27
CA PRO A 57 -7.38 -5.30 6.99
C PRO A 57 -7.94 -4.23 6.05
N HIS A 58 -8.96 -3.51 6.52
CA HIS A 58 -9.52 -2.37 5.76
C HIS A 58 -8.52 -1.21 5.72
N LEU A 59 -8.49 -0.48 4.61
CA LEU A 59 -7.73 0.75 4.50
C LEU A 59 -8.38 1.85 5.37
N PRO A 60 -7.60 2.83 5.86
CA PRO A 60 -8.17 4.02 6.49
C PRO A 60 -9.17 4.69 5.55
N GLY A 61 -10.23 5.29 6.10
CA GLY A 61 -11.41 5.72 5.34
C GLY A 61 -11.16 6.68 4.17
N LYS A 62 -12.08 6.66 3.20
CA LYS A 62 -12.11 7.67 2.13
C LYS A 62 -12.54 9.00 2.71
N ILE A 63 -11.68 10.00 2.58
CA ILE A 63 -11.97 11.36 3.00
C ILE A 63 -12.76 12.06 1.91
N LEU A 64 -13.81 12.80 2.32
CA LEU A 64 -14.67 13.58 1.44
C LEU A 64 -13.88 14.69 0.72
N LEU A 65 -14.27 14.96 -0.52
CA LEU A 65 -13.50 15.76 -1.49
C LEU A 65 -13.13 17.18 -1.02
N SER A 66 -13.92 17.80 -0.14
CA SER A 66 -13.71 19.18 0.32
C SER A 66 -12.51 19.34 1.26
N ASN A 67 -12.15 18.31 2.03
CA ASN A 67 -11.09 18.40 3.05
C ASN A 67 -9.85 17.53 2.74
N ARG A 68 -9.78 16.91 1.55
CA ARG A 68 -8.73 15.92 1.20
C ARG A 68 -7.30 16.46 1.17
N PHE A 69 -7.13 17.78 1.19
CA PHE A 69 -5.82 18.46 1.10
C PHE A 69 -5.45 19.21 2.38
N SER A 70 -6.24 19.12 3.45
CA SER A 70 -5.82 19.69 4.74
C SER A 70 -4.72 18.85 5.38
N ASN A 71 -3.83 19.52 6.12
CA ASN A 71 -2.69 18.87 6.76
C ASN A 71 -3.13 17.78 7.75
N GLU A 72 -4.21 18.04 8.50
CA GLU A 72 -4.80 17.09 9.46
C GLU A 72 -5.21 15.78 8.77
N ILE A 73 -5.93 15.89 7.67
CA ILE A 73 -6.41 14.76 6.88
C ILE A 73 -5.27 14.01 6.21
N ILE A 74 -4.27 14.72 5.71
CA ILE A 74 -3.07 14.11 5.11
C ILE A 74 -2.31 13.31 6.16
N GLU A 75 -2.15 13.85 7.37
CA GLU A 75 -1.42 13.21 8.47
C GLU A 75 -2.19 12.02 9.05
N GLU A 76 -3.49 12.16 9.30
CA GLU A 76 -4.36 11.05 9.75
C GLU A 76 -4.28 9.88 8.76
N ARG A 77 -4.41 10.18 7.45
CA ARG A 77 -4.27 9.16 6.42
C ARG A 77 -2.87 8.58 6.37
N ARG A 78 -1.80 9.38 6.52
CA ARG A 78 -0.42 8.90 6.54
C ARG A 78 -0.21 7.90 7.70
N GLN A 79 -0.71 8.21 8.89
CA GLN A 79 -0.64 7.32 10.05
C GLN A 79 -1.40 6.02 9.81
N GLY A 80 -2.64 6.11 9.33
CA GLY A 80 -3.45 4.94 9.01
C GLY A 80 -2.81 4.04 7.94
N LEU A 81 -2.25 4.63 6.88
CA LEU A 81 -1.55 3.89 5.83
C LEU A 81 -0.26 3.25 6.34
N ASN A 82 0.48 3.93 7.21
CA ASN A 82 1.69 3.36 7.82
C ASN A 82 1.35 2.12 8.66
N THR A 83 0.38 2.22 9.57
CA THR A 83 -0.06 1.09 10.40
C THR A 83 -0.59 -0.06 9.56
N TRP A 84 -1.41 0.24 8.55
CA TRP A 84 -1.94 -0.76 7.62
C TRP A 84 -0.82 -1.47 6.84
N MET A 85 0.15 -0.71 6.32
CA MET A 85 1.26 -1.26 5.54
C MET A 85 2.17 -2.14 6.40
N GLN A 86 2.45 -1.75 7.64
CA GLN A 86 3.23 -2.56 8.58
C GLN A 86 2.53 -3.88 8.91
N SER A 87 1.20 -3.85 9.14
CA SER A 87 0.41 -5.06 9.38
C SER A 87 0.44 -6.03 8.19
N VAL A 88 0.22 -5.51 6.98
CA VAL A 88 0.21 -6.32 5.76
C VAL A 88 1.60 -6.85 5.41
N ALA A 89 2.64 -5.99 5.39
CA ALA A 89 4.00 -6.40 5.07
C ALA A 89 4.66 -7.26 6.16
N GLY A 90 4.15 -7.20 7.40
CA GLY A 90 4.60 -8.02 8.52
C GLY A 90 4.04 -9.45 8.51
N HIS A 91 3.05 -9.75 7.66
CA HIS A 91 2.40 -11.06 7.68
C HIS A 91 3.30 -12.15 7.04
N PRO A 92 3.67 -13.23 7.76
CA PRO A 92 4.64 -14.21 7.27
C PRO A 92 4.29 -14.85 5.92
N LEU A 93 3.02 -15.24 5.72
CA LEU A 93 2.59 -15.84 4.45
C LEU A 93 2.65 -14.86 3.27
N LEU A 94 2.49 -13.57 3.52
CA LEU A 94 2.59 -12.55 2.47
C LEU A 94 4.05 -12.26 2.14
N GLN A 95 4.91 -12.23 3.17
CA GLN A 95 6.36 -12.08 3.01
C GLN A 95 6.97 -13.20 2.16
N SER A 96 6.54 -14.44 2.35
CA SER A 96 7.09 -15.59 1.61
C SER A 96 6.45 -15.80 0.23
N GLY A 97 5.17 -15.47 0.06
CA GLY A 97 4.39 -15.91 -1.10
C GLY A 97 3.81 -14.81 -2.00
N SER A 98 3.74 -13.55 -1.55
CA SER A 98 3.02 -12.50 -2.30
C SER A 98 3.94 -11.77 -3.29
N LYS A 99 3.73 -12.00 -4.59
CA LYS A 99 4.38 -11.23 -5.66
C LYS A 99 3.80 -9.83 -5.75
N VAL A 100 2.50 -9.68 -5.43
CA VAL A 100 1.84 -8.37 -5.42
C VAL A 100 2.44 -7.46 -4.35
N LEU A 101 2.73 -7.96 -3.15
CA LEU A 101 3.39 -7.21 -2.08
C LEU A 101 4.76 -6.68 -2.49
N VAL A 102 5.60 -7.56 -3.04
CA VAL A 102 6.96 -7.20 -3.51
C VAL A 102 6.86 -6.12 -4.59
N ARG A 103 5.98 -6.31 -5.59
CA ARG A 103 5.76 -5.33 -6.66
C ARG A 103 5.30 -3.98 -6.09
N PHE A 104 4.37 -3.97 -5.13
CA PHE A 104 3.88 -2.73 -4.52
C PHE A 104 4.98 -1.94 -3.80
N ILE A 105 5.97 -2.61 -3.22
CA ILE A 105 7.07 -2.00 -2.47
C ILE A 105 8.25 -1.60 -3.36
N GLU A 106 8.55 -2.33 -4.42
CA GLU A 106 9.83 -2.18 -5.16
C GLU A 106 9.73 -1.43 -6.50
N THR A 107 8.57 -1.44 -7.16
CA THR A 107 8.44 -0.83 -8.51
C THR A 107 8.22 0.67 -8.42
N GLU A 108 8.72 1.43 -9.38
CA GLU A 108 8.54 2.88 -9.39
C GLU A 108 7.04 3.25 -9.49
N LYS A 109 6.34 2.64 -10.45
CA LYS A 109 4.91 2.79 -10.65
C LYS A 109 4.16 1.51 -10.26
N PHE A 110 3.07 1.68 -9.54
CA PHE A 110 2.12 0.61 -9.24
C PHE A 110 0.77 1.02 -9.79
N VAL A 111 0.49 0.55 -11.00
CA VAL A 111 -0.73 0.84 -11.74
C VAL A 111 -1.48 -0.45 -12.02
N GLY A 112 -2.80 -0.32 -12.04
CA GLY A 112 -3.69 -1.26 -12.71
C GLY A 112 -3.89 -0.89 -14.15
#